data_AF-A0A561PW06-F1
#
_entry.id   AF-A0A561PW06-F1
#
_cell.length_a   1.000
_cell.length_b   1.000
_cell.length_c   1.000
_cell.angle_alpha   90.00
_cell.angle_beta   90.00
_cell.angle_gamma   90.00
#
_symmetry.space_group_name_H-M   'P 1'
#
loop_
_entity.id
_entity.type
_entity.pdbx_description
1 polymer ?
#
loop_
_entity_poly.entity_id
_entity_poly.type
_entity_poly.pdbx_seq_one_letter_code
_entity_poly.pdbx_strand_id
1 'polypeptide(L)'
;MVLQKLVNGLLITVAALWVAALTLYAFTDIDVLSFQRWEDVKLTGKPHHDIIPPTIPAADQENNHPPATDTLQYNTLLLHLVHQKPSAKWPVNTAYPLPGALLPYHRVVAFYGNLYSTQMGILGALPGDSMLKQLNEEVDKWKVADTCLPVVPALHYIAVTAQGNPGKDGKYRLRMPDSEINKVLLLAAKAHAIVFLDVQVGLSTLPSELPLLAKYLARPDIHLGIDPEYSMKNQRPPCSSIGTFDAADINYTISWLTTLVRQHHLPPKILVVHRFTQGMITNYKNILLTPEVQVVINMDGFGDVARKKDSYQCWISGEPVQFTGFKLFYKNDVANGGHLMQPAEVLALYPQPVYIQYQ
;
A
#
# COMPACT_ATOMS: atom_id res chain seq x y z
N MET A 1 -10.67 -30.48 30.42
CA MET A 1 -9.22 -30.67 30.15
C MET A 1 -8.92 -31.36 28.81
N VAL A 2 -9.75 -32.30 28.33
CA VAL A 2 -9.57 -32.99 27.04
C VAL A 2 -9.96 -32.11 25.83
N LEU A 3 -11.05 -31.33 25.95
CA LEU A 3 -11.54 -30.48 24.85
C LEU A 3 -10.55 -29.36 24.44
N GLN A 4 -9.80 -28.82 25.40
CA GLN A 4 -8.83 -27.74 25.16
C GLN A 4 -7.54 -28.26 24.47
N LYS A 5 -7.19 -29.53 24.67
CA LYS A 5 -6.09 -30.19 23.95
C LYS A 5 -6.44 -30.48 22.49
N LEU A 6 -7.71 -30.79 22.20
CA LEU A 6 -8.20 -31.00 20.84
C LEU A 6 -8.24 -29.69 20.03
N VAL A 7 -8.71 -28.59 20.64
CA VAL A 7 -8.72 -27.27 20.00
C VAL A 7 -7.30 -26.76 19.72
N ASN A 8 -6.36 -26.95 20.65
CA ASN A 8 -4.95 -26.59 20.45
C ASN A 8 -4.26 -27.48 19.40
N GLY A 9 -4.59 -28.77 19.34
CA GLY A 9 -4.07 -29.69 18.32
C GLY A 9 -4.55 -29.34 16.89
N LEU A 10 -5.79 -28.87 16.76
CA LEU A 10 -6.36 -28.45 15.47
C LEU A 10 -5.76 -27.12 14.99
N LEU A 11 -5.52 -26.17 15.89
CA LEU A 11 -4.87 -24.89 15.56
C LEU A 11 -3.40 -25.07 15.12
N ILE A 12 -2.67 -25.99 15.75
CA ILE A 12 -1.26 -26.28 15.40
C ILE A 12 -1.17 -26.97 14.03
N THR A 13 -2.11 -27.86 13.71
CA THR A 13 -2.13 -28.55 12.40
C THR A 13 -2.54 -27.63 11.26
N VAL A 14 -3.47 -26.69 11.47
CA VAL A 14 -3.80 -25.65 10.49
C VAL A 14 -2.61 -24.72 10.26
N ALA A 15 -1.94 -24.25 11.31
CA ALA A 15 -0.75 -23.40 11.18
C ALA A 15 0.42 -24.10 10.46
N ALA A 16 0.63 -25.40 10.70
CA ALA A 16 1.68 -26.18 10.03
C ALA A 16 1.41 -26.39 8.54
N LEU A 17 0.13 -26.61 8.16
CA LEU A 17 -0.29 -26.70 6.75
C LEU A 17 -0.10 -25.36 6.02
N TRP A 18 -0.28 -24.23 6.71
CA TRP A 18 0.00 -22.89 6.17
C TRP A 18 1.48 -22.65 5.91
N VAL A 19 2.36 -23.03 6.84
CA VAL A 19 3.82 -22.90 6.65
C VAL A 19 4.30 -23.76 5.49
N ALA A 20 3.76 -24.98 5.34
CA ALA A 20 4.08 -25.89 4.23
C ALA A 20 3.60 -25.37 2.87
N ALA A 21 2.40 -24.77 2.79
CA ALA A 21 1.90 -24.16 1.56
C ALA A 21 2.69 -22.89 1.15
N LEU A 22 3.10 -22.07 2.12
CA LEU A 22 3.95 -20.90 1.87
C LEU A 22 5.37 -21.31 1.41
N THR A 23 5.93 -22.38 1.99
CA THR A 23 7.25 -22.89 1.59
C THR A 23 7.21 -23.63 0.24
N LEU A 24 6.17 -24.39 -0.09
CA LEU A 24 6.09 -25.01 -1.42
C LEU A 24 5.84 -23.99 -2.54
N TYR A 25 5.13 -22.89 -2.26
CA TYR A 25 4.86 -21.85 -3.26
C TYR A 25 6.06 -20.91 -3.49
N ALA A 26 6.84 -20.60 -2.44
CA ALA A 26 8.01 -19.73 -2.56
C ALA A 26 9.26 -20.40 -3.19
N PHE A 27 9.31 -21.74 -3.22
CA PHE A 27 10.53 -22.48 -3.57
C PHE A 27 10.48 -23.25 -4.90
N THR A 28 9.41 -23.19 -5.68
CA THR A 28 9.32 -23.99 -6.92
C THR A 28 9.61 -23.26 -8.22
N ASP A 29 9.57 -21.92 -8.32
CA ASP A 29 9.85 -21.23 -9.60
C ASP A 29 10.52 -19.85 -9.43
N ILE A 30 11.71 -19.81 -8.84
CA ILE A 30 12.69 -18.78 -9.23
C ILE A 30 13.41 -19.34 -10.46
N ASP A 31 12.84 -19.11 -11.63
CA ASP A 31 13.50 -19.43 -12.89
C ASP A 31 14.70 -18.48 -13.06
N VAL A 32 15.89 -18.96 -12.73
CA VAL A 32 17.16 -18.24 -12.87
C VAL A 32 17.39 -17.79 -14.32
N LEU A 33 16.72 -18.44 -15.30
CA LEU A 33 16.78 -18.07 -16.73
C LEU A 33 15.96 -16.82 -17.08
N SER A 34 15.00 -16.41 -16.24
CA SER A 34 14.29 -15.14 -16.44
C SER A 34 15.20 -13.91 -16.27
N PHE A 35 16.28 -14.05 -15.50
CA PHE A 35 17.25 -12.99 -15.25
C PHE A 35 18.16 -12.70 -16.45
N GLN A 36 18.46 -13.72 -17.27
CA GLN A 36 19.34 -13.57 -18.44
C GLN A 36 18.63 -13.03 -19.68
N ARG A 37 17.31 -13.22 -19.81
CA ARG A 37 16.59 -12.93 -21.06
C ARG A 37 16.33 -11.44 -21.30
N TRP A 38 16.54 -10.58 -20.29
CA TRP A 38 16.33 -9.13 -20.38
C TRP A 38 17.59 -8.33 -20.79
N GLU A 39 18.79 -8.91 -20.68
CA GLU A 39 20.04 -8.18 -21.02
C GLU A 39 20.21 -7.93 -22.53
N ASP A 40 19.39 -8.56 -23.39
CA ASP A 40 19.52 -8.48 -24.85
C ASP A 40 18.94 -7.21 -25.50
N VAL A 41 18.31 -6.30 -24.74
CA VAL A 41 17.88 -5.00 -25.27
C VAL A 41 18.79 -3.88 -24.76
N LYS A 42 19.92 -3.70 -25.45
CA LYS A 42 20.80 -2.53 -25.27
C LYS A 42 20.05 -1.24 -25.65
N LEU A 43 19.49 -0.55 -24.65
CA LEU A 43 19.14 0.86 -24.76
C LEU A 43 20.39 1.71 -24.46
N THR A 44 21.22 1.88 -25.48
CA THR A 44 22.23 2.94 -25.50
C THR A 44 21.54 4.28 -25.78
N GLY A 45 21.52 5.22 -24.82
CA GLY A 45 21.04 6.56 -25.12
C GLY A 45 20.90 7.54 -23.95
N LYS A 46 21.99 8.27 -23.66
CA LYS A 46 22.10 9.72 -23.30
C LYS A 46 21.35 10.28 -22.06
N PRO A 47 21.84 11.41 -21.48
CA PRO A 47 21.59 11.78 -20.09
C PRO A 47 20.23 12.45 -19.86
N HIS A 48 19.72 12.26 -18.63
CA HIS A 48 18.62 12.92 -17.95
C HIS A 48 17.93 14.07 -18.71
N HIS A 49 16.75 13.76 -19.26
CA HIS A 49 15.72 14.78 -19.44
C HIS A 49 14.84 14.81 -18.19
N ASP A 50 14.61 16.01 -17.69
CA ASP A 50 13.68 16.30 -16.60
C ASP A 50 12.31 15.71 -16.95
N ILE A 51 11.95 14.65 -16.23
CA ILE A 51 10.63 14.02 -16.33
C ILE A 51 9.65 15.01 -15.69
N ILE A 52 8.95 15.78 -16.54
CA ILE A 52 7.88 16.68 -16.14
C ILE A 52 6.85 15.84 -15.35
N PRO A 53 6.58 16.16 -14.07
CA PRO A 53 5.59 15.43 -13.29
C PRO A 53 4.22 15.56 -13.94
N PRO A 54 3.35 14.52 -13.85
CA PRO A 54 1.96 14.67 -14.29
C PRO A 54 1.33 15.85 -13.54
N THR A 55 0.68 16.74 -14.30
CA THR A 55 -0.18 17.80 -13.75
C THR A 55 -1.35 17.15 -13.01
N ILE A 56 -1.17 16.95 -11.71
CA ILE A 56 -2.26 17.13 -10.75
C ILE A 56 -2.82 18.53 -11.05
N PRO A 57 -4.15 18.76 -11.08
CA PRO A 57 -4.71 20.09 -11.35
C PRO A 57 -3.94 21.09 -10.50
N ALA A 58 -3.19 21.96 -11.17
CA ALA A 58 -2.44 22.99 -10.50
C ALA A 58 -3.45 23.77 -9.68
N ALA A 59 -3.25 23.83 -8.36
CA ALA A 59 -3.78 24.96 -7.63
C ALA A 59 -3.32 26.21 -8.39
N ASP A 60 -4.29 27.04 -8.81
CA ASP A 60 -4.10 28.23 -9.61
C ASP A 60 -2.78 28.93 -9.23
N GLN A 61 -1.80 28.87 -10.13
CA GLN A 61 -0.47 29.46 -9.95
C GLN A 61 -0.50 31.01 -9.96
N GLU A 62 -1.69 31.62 -9.96
CA GLU A 62 -1.88 33.07 -9.87
C GLU A 62 -1.97 33.60 -8.44
N ASN A 63 -2.10 32.75 -7.42
CA ASN A 63 -2.08 33.17 -6.02
C ASN A 63 -0.99 32.41 -5.25
N ASN A 64 0.04 33.14 -4.79
CA ASN A 64 1.20 32.61 -4.05
C ASN A 64 0.88 32.01 -2.66
N HIS A 65 -0.37 31.63 -2.40
CA HIS A 65 -0.79 30.87 -1.23
C HIS A 65 -1.57 29.64 -1.69
N PRO A 66 -1.14 28.41 -1.33
CA PRO A 66 -1.96 27.23 -1.60
C PRO A 66 -3.32 27.44 -0.93
N PRO A 67 -4.44 27.15 -1.62
CA PRO A 67 -5.78 27.39 -1.08
C PRO A 67 -5.92 26.67 0.26
N ALA A 68 -6.48 27.36 1.26
CA ALA A 68 -6.70 26.78 2.58
C ALA A 68 -7.54 25.49 2.45
N THR A 69 -7.31 24.52 3.34
CA THR A 69 -8.05 23.26 3.38
C THR A 69 -9.55 23.53 3.51
N ASP A 70 -10.36 23.02 2.57
CA ASP A 70 -11.82 23.10 2.65
C ASP A 70 -12.35 22.16 3.74
N THR A 71 -12.41 22.68 4.97
CA THR A 71 -12.82 21.91 6.14
C THR A 71 -14.29 21.48 6.09
N LEU A 72 -15.15 22.21 5.37
CA LEU A 72 -16.56 21.85 5.22
C LEU A 72 -16.71 20.64 4.31
N GLN A 73 -16.05 20.65 3.14
CA GLN A 73 -16.02 19.51 2.23
C GLN A 73 -15.35 18.30 2.90
N TYR A 74 -14.23 18.52 3.60
CA TYR A 74 -13.54 17.47 4.36
C TYR A 74 -14.48 16.73 5.32
N ASN A 75 -15.22 17.47 6.15
CA ASN A 75 -16.15 16.89 7.13
C ASN A 75 -17.32 16.18 6.45
N THR A 76 -17.82 16.72 5.34
CA THR A 76 -18.89 16.09 4.55
C THR A 76 -18.44 14.74 3.99
N LEU A 77 -17.23 14.67 3.44
CA LEU A 77 -16.66 13.45 2.88
C LEU A 77 -16.29 12.43 3.97
N LEU A 78 -15.82 12.87 5.15
CA LEU A 78 -15.65 11.97 6.28
C LEU A 78 -16.96 11.32 6.71
N LEU A 79 -18.07 12.06 6.72
CA LEU A 79 -19.40 11.51 7.01
C LEU A 79 -19.87 10.54 5.94
N HIS A 80 -19.59 10.82 4.66
CA HIS A 80 -19.84 9.89 3.55
C HIS A 80 -19.14 8.55 3.77
N LEU A 81 -17.84 8.57 4.09
CA LEU A 81 -17.06 7.35 4.36
C LEU A 81 -17.59 6.52 5.54
N VAL A 82 -18.38 7.09 6.45
CA VAL A 82 -19.03 6.35 7.53
C VAL A 82 -20.53 6.14 7.30
N HIS A 83 -20.99 6.15 6.05
CA HIS A 83 -22.40 5.91 5.69
C HIS A 83 -23.38 6.89 6.36
N GLN A 84 -22.95 8.13 6.60
CA GLN A 84 -23.71 9.12 7.38
C GLN A 84 -24.06 8.66 8.81
N LYS A 85 -23.31 7.68 9.33
CA LYS A 85 -23.52 7.02 10.62
C LYS A 85 -22.23 7.01 11.41
N PRO A 86 -21.79 8.16 11.96
CA PRO A 86 -20.62 8.20 12.83
C PRO A 86 -20.82 7.28 14.04
N SER A 87 -19.72 6.77 14.57
CA SER A 87 -19.66 5.92 15.75
C SER A 87 -18.64 6.47 16.74
N ALA A 88 -18.54 5.85 17.92
CA ALA A 88 -17.50 6.21 18.89
C ALA A 88 -16.07 6.01 18.37
N LYS A 89 -15.88 5.26 17.27
CA LYS A 89 -14.58 4.95 16.68
C LYS A 89 -14.30 5.67 15.34
N TRP A 90 -15.35 6.07 14.61
CA TRP A 90 -15.24 6.56 13.23
C TRP A 90 -16.19 7.74 12.96
N PRO A 91 -15.78 8.76 12.17
CA PRO A 91 -14.41 8.99 11.73
C PRO A 91 -13.48 9.30 12.91
N VAL A 92 -12.17 9.05 12.76
CA VAL A 92 -11.21 9.37 13.82
C VAL A 92 -11.05 10.88 13.92
N ASN A 93 -11.20 11.42 15.13
CA ASN A 93 -10.98 12.84 15.37
C ASN A 93 -9.48 13.17 15.34
N THR A 94 -9.07 14.04 14.43
CA THR A 94 -7.68 14.47 14.24
C THR A 94 -7.65 15.87 13.64
N ALA A 95 -6.46 16.50 13.62
CA ALA A 95 -6.27 17.79 12.96
C ALA A 95 -6.59 17.68 11.45
N TYR A 96 -7.05 18.79 10.87
CA TYR A 96 -7.22 18.87 9.42
C TYR A 96 -5.86 18.75 8.71
N PRO A 97 -5.81 18.11 7.53
CA PRO A 97 -4.57 18.01 6.78
C PRO A 97 -4.18 19.37 6.17
N LEU A 98 -2.91 19.49 5.76
CA LEU A 98 -2.47 20.66 4.99
C LEU A 98 -3.20 20.75 3.63
N PRO A 99 -3.21 21.94 2.99
CA PRO A 99 -3.63 22.09 1.61
C PRO A 99 -3.03 21.06 0.65
N GLY A 100 -3.81 20.61 -0.33
CA GLY A 100 -3.40 19.61 -1.31
C GLY A 100 -3.49 18.15 -0.83
N ALA A 101 -4.11 17.91 0.33
CA ALA A 101 -4.45 16.56 0.78
C ALA A 101 -5.34 15.83 -0.25
N LEU A 102 -5.05 14.55 -0.50
CA LEU A 102 -5.84 13.73 -1.41
C LEU A 102 -7.02 13.07 -0.69
N LEU A 103 -6.88 12.68 0.57
CA LEU A 103 -7.87 11.97 1.36
C LEU A 103 -8.56 12.92 2.35
N PRO A 104 -9.89 12.82 2.52
CA PRO A 104 -10.83 11.95 1.81
C PRO A 104 -11.36 12.58 0.51
N TYR A 105 -10.74 13.62 -0.05
CA TYR A 105 -11.21 14.33 -1.25
C TYR A 105 -11.27 13.46 -2.51
N HIS A 106 -10.46 12.41 -2.57
CA HIS A 106 -10.33 11.48 -3.68
C HIS A 106 -10.29 10.04 -3.16
N ARG A 107 -10.74 9.10 -3.99
CA ARG A 107 -10.46 7.68 -3.82
C ARG A 107 -9.24 7.30 -4.65
N VAL A 108 -8.30 6.60 -4.05
CA VAL A 108 -7.12 6.09 -4.77
C VAL A 108 -7.39 4.66 -5.22
N VAL A 109 -7.12 4.35 -6.49
CA VAL A 109 -7.17 2.98 -7.04
C VAL A 109 -5.79 2.61 -7.57
N ALA A 110 -5.15 1.65 -6.92
CA ALA A 110 -3.75 1.32 -7.13
C ALA A 110 -3.55 -0.08 -7.70
N PHE A 111 -2.61 -0.22 -8.64
CA PHE A 111 -2.07 -1.52 -9.05
C PHE A 111 -0.77 -1.78 -8.29
N TYR A 112 -0.71 -2.90 -7.57
CA TYR A 112 0.44 -3.28 -6.75
C TYR A 112 1.38 -4.24 -7.48
N GLY A 113 2.69 -4.12 -7.22
CA GLY A 113 3.65 -5.19 -7.48
C GLY A 113 5.07 -4.73 -7.80
N ASN A 114 5.83 -5.63 -8.43
CA ASN A 114 7.24 -5.43 -8.76
C ASN A 114 7.53 -5.82 -10.22
N LEU A 115 8.36 -5.04 -10.93
CA LEU A 115 8.62 -5.21 -12.35
C LEU A 115 9.57 -6.37 -12.67
N TYR A 116 10.30 -6.89 -11.69
CA TYR A 116 11.15 -8.08 -11.86
C TYR A 116 10.38 -9.38 -11.63
N SER A 117 9.11 -9.34 -11.21
CA SER A 117 8.33 -10.54 -10.96
C SER A 117 6.89 -10.41 -11.44
N THR A 118 6.49 -11.30 -12.33
CA THR A 118 5.11 -11.44 -12.79
C THR A 118 4.18 -12.07 -11.73
N GLN A 119 4.75 -12.55 -10.62
CA GLN A 119 4.02 -13.22 -9.54
C GLN A 119 3.79 -12.31 -8.32
N MET A 120 4.47 -11.16 -8.26
CA MET A 120 4.39 -10.22 -7.12
C MET A 120 3.34 -9.13 -7.30
N GLY A 121 2.40 -9.30 -8.23
CA GLY A 121 1.24 -8.44 -8.39
C GLY A 121 1.00 -7.95 -9.80
N ILE A 122 -0.23 -7.49 -10.05
CA ILE A 122 -0.72 -7.09 -11.37
C ILE A 122 0.18 -6.06 -12.09
N LEU A 123 0.86 -5.18 -11.35
CA LEU A 123 1.77 -4.18 -11.92
C LEU A 123 2.90 -4.83 -12.74
N GLY A 124 3.46 -5.94 -12.24
CA GLY A 124 4.52 -6.69 -12.91
C GLY A 124 4.01 -7.84 -13.78
N ALA A 125 2.75 -8.25 -13.61
CA ALA A 125 2.17 -9.39 -14.30
C ALA A 125 1.82 -9.13 -15.78
N LEU A 126 1.68 -7.86 -16.17
CA LEU A 126 1.25 -7.44 -17.50
C LEU A 126 2.26 -6.48 -18.16
N PRO A 127 2.37 -6.48 -19.49
CA PRO A 127 3.09 -5.42 -20.22
C PRO A 127 2.51 -4.04 -19.91
N GLY A 128 3.36 -3.01 -19.90
CA GLY A 128 3.01 -1.66 -19.44
C GLY A 128 1.70 -1.09 -20.01
N ASP A 129 1.51 -1.11 -21.34
CA ASP A 129 0.30 -0.53 -21.94
C ASP A 129 -0.97 -1.34 -21.59
N SER A 130 -0.88 -2.67 -21.55
CA SER A 130 -1.98 -3.54 -21.12
C SER A 130 -2.31 -3.35 -19.64
N MET A 131 -1.28 -3.19 -18.81
CA MET A 131 -1.40 -2.93 -17.38
C MET A 131 -2.12 -1.59 -17.14
N LEU A 132 -1.70 -0.52 -17.82
CA LEU A 132 -2.32 0.80 -17.71
C LEU A 132 -3.76 0.82 -18.24
N LYS A 133 -4.05 0.08 -19.32
CA LYS A 133 -5.42 -0.10 -19.81
C LYS A 133 -6.32 -0.74 -18.75
N GLN A 134 -5.86 -1.82 -18.12
CA GLN A 134 -6.65 -2.49 -17.08
C GLN A 134 -6.79 -1.63 -15.81
N LEU A 135 -5.76 -0.86 -15.44
CA LEU A 135 -5.87 0.11 -14.35
C LEU A 135 -6.98 1.14 -14.63
N ASN A 136 -7.05 1.67 -15.85
CA ASN A 136 -8.11 2.61 -16.24
C ASN A 136 -9.50 1.96 -16.20
N GLU A 137 -9.62 0.69 -16.60
CA GLU A 137 -10.88 -0.05 -16.49
C GLU A 137 -11.33 -0.20 -15.03
N GLU A 138 -10.44 -0.48 -14.08
CA GLU A 138 -10.79 -0.49 -12.65
C GLU A 138 -11.16 0.90 -12.16
N VAL A 139 -10.40 1.94 -12.52
CA VAL A 139 -10.70 3.33 -12.17
C VAL A 139 -12.11 3.72 -12.62
N ASP A 140 -12.51 3.37 -13.84
CA ASP A 140 -13.84 3.69 -14.37
C ASP A 140 -14.96 2.97 -13.61
N LYS A 141 -14.75 1.71 -13.20
CA LYS A 141 -15.69 1.00 -12.32
C LYS A 141 -15.88 1.74 -11.00
N TRP A 142 -14.80 2.25 -10.41
CA TRP A 142 -14.86 2.98 -9.15
C TRP A 142 -15.51 4.35 -9.27
N LYS A 143 -15.30 5.08 -10.37
CA LYS A 143 -16.00 6.36 -10.64
C LYS A 143 -17.51 6.18 -10.72
N VAL A 144 -17.97 5.07 -11.32
CA VAL A 144 -19.40 4.74 -11.42
C VAL A 144 -19.96 4.32 -10.05
N ALA A 145 -19.18 3.57 -9.27
CA ALA A 145 -19.64 3.02 -7.99
C ALA A 145 -19.80 4.06 -6.88
N ASP A 146 -19.00 5.12 -6.90
CA ASP A 146 -19.11 6.22 -5.94
C ASP A 146 -18.79 7.55 -6.61
N THR A 147 -19.85 8.32 -6.88
CA THR A 147 -19.77 9.63 -7.55
C THR A 147 -19.41 10.78 -6.60
N CYS A 148 -19.37 10.54 -5.28
CA CYS A 148 -19.02 11.56 -4.30
C CYS A 148 -17.51 11.84 -4.27
N LEU A 149 -16.68 10.85 -4.63
CA LEU A 149 -15.22 10.97 -4.61
C LEU A 149 -14.65 10.76 -6.02
N PRO A 150 -13.98 11.76 -6.63
CA PRO A 150 -13.17 11.53 -7.82
C PRO A 150 -12.11 10.45 -7.56
N VAL A 151 -11.78 9.69 -8.61
CA VAL A 151 -10.83 8.56 -8.52
C VAL A 151 -9.48 8.94 -9.10
N VAL A 152 -8.41 8.70 -8.33
CA VAL A 152 -7.02 8.90 -8.73
C VAL A 152 -6.34 7.54 -8.98
N PRO A 153 -5.84 7.27 -10.20
CA PRO A 153 -5.06 6.06 -10.47
C PRO A 153 -3.72 6.10 -9.72
N ALA A 154 -3.22 4.93 -9.32
CA ALA A 154 -1.93 4.80 -8.68
C ALA A 154 -1.15 3.54 -9.12
N LEU A 155 0.17 3.65 -9.14
CA LEU A 155 1.08 2.50 -9.23
C LEU A 155 1.77 2.32 -7.87
N HIS A 156 1.50 1.21 -7.19
CA HIS A 156 2.08 0.89 -5.90
C HIS A 156 3.21 -0.13 -6.08
N TYR A 157 4.43 0.38 -6.16
CA TYR A 157 5.60 -0.38 -6.57
C TYR A 157 6.48 -0.80 -5.40
N ILE A 158 6.81 -2.08 -5.32
CA ILE A 158 7.72 -2.63 -4.30
C ILE A 158 9.16 -2.20 -4.61
N ALA A 159 9.61 -1.13 -3.97
CA ALA A 159 10.94 -0.54 -4.15
C ALA A 159 12.01 -1.24 -3.29
N VAL A 160 11.60 -1.77 -2.13
CA VAL A 160 12.44 -2.64 -1.30
C VAL A 160 11.66 -3.92 -1.03
N THR A 161 12.19 -5.04 -1.49
CA THR A 161 11.51 -6.34 -1.44
C THR A 161 12.17 -7.25 -0.44
N ALA A 162 11.42 -7.86 0.48
CA ALA A 162 11.96 -8.85 1.40
C ALA A 162 12.42 -10.10 0.65
N GLN A 163 13.50 -10.72 1.11
CA GLN A 163 14.13 -11.86 0.45
C GLN A 163 14.12 -13.07 1.36
N GLY A 164 13.88 -14.26 0.81
CA GLY A 164 14.02 -15.52 1.56
C GLY A 164 15.47 -15.83 1.94
N ASN A 165 16.43 -15.32 1.18
CA ASN A 165 17.86 -15.49 1.40
C ASN A 165 18.54 -14.19 1.84
N PRO A 166 19.62 -14.25 2.64
CA PRO A 166 20.35 -13.06 3.05
C PRO A 166 21.06 -12.43 1.84
N GLY A 167 20.95 -11.10 1.73
CA GLY A 167 21.85 -10.31 0.89
C GLY A 167 23.26 -10.22 1.48
N LYS A 168 24.17 -9.51 0.80
CA LYS A 168 25.57 -9.34 1.24
C LYS A 168 25.73 -8.75 2.64
N ASP A 169 24.77 -7.92 3.06
CA ASP A 169 24.71 -7.26 4.38
C ASP A 169 23.89 -8.05 5.42
N GLY A 170 23.41 -9.25 5.08
CA GLY A 170 22.61 -10.11 5.96
C GLY A 170 21.22 -9.57 6.25
N LYS A 171 20.70 -8.59 5.49
CA LYS A 171 19.43 -7.91 5.80
C LYS A 171 18.17 -8.49 5.18
N TYR A 172 18.27 -9.57 4.40
CA TYR A 172 17.12 -10.27 3.79
C TYR A 172 16.17 -9.34 3.03
N ARG A 173 16.75 -8.48 2.19
CA ARG A 173 16.01 -7.57 1.32
C ARG A 173 16.73 -7.40 -0.02
N LEU A 174 16.04 -6.84 -1.00
CA LEU A 174 16.59 -6.37 -2.26
C LEU A 174 16.05 -4.97 -2.53
N ARG A 175 16.93 -4.01 -2.82
CA ARG A 175 16.53 -2.67 -3.25
C ARG A 175 16.46 -2.65 -4.76
N MET A 176 15.35 -2.19 -5.31
CA MET A 176 15.24 -1.95 -6.75
C MET A 176 16.20 -0.83 -7.16
N PRO A 177 16.95 -0.99 -8.27
CA PRO A 177 17.82 0.07 -8.73
C PRO A 177 16.99 1.25 -9.25
N ASP A 178 17.62 2.42 -9.31
CA ASP A 178 16.98 3.66 -9.79
C ASP A 178 16.33 3.49 -11.18
N SER A 179 16.92 2.66 -12.06
CA SER A 179 16.37 2.38 -13.38
C SER A 179 14.96 1.79 -13.32
N GLU A 180 14.66 0.92 -12.36
CA GLU A 180 13.34 0.31 -12.24
C GLU A 180 12.33 1.26 -11.61
N ILE A 181 12.74 2.02 -10.59
CA ILE A 181 11.88 3.06 -10.02
C ILE A 181 11.51 4.07 -11.12
N ASN A 182 12.49 4.51 -11.92
CA ASN A 182 12.26 5.44 -13.03
C ASN A 182 11.30 4.88 -14.09
N LYS A 183 11.34 3.58 -14.40
CA LYS A 183 10.36 2.97 -15.32
C LYS A 183 8.93 3.11 -14.78
N VAL A 184 8.71 2.88 -13.49
CA VAL A 184 7.39 3.07 -12.87
C VAL A 184 6.96 4.53 -12.91
N LEU A 185 7.88 5.48 -12.66
CA LEU A 185 7.56 6.90 -12.78
C LEU A 185 7.13 7.29 -14.20
N LEU A 186 7.78 6.73 -15.23
CA LEU A 186 7.40 6.95 -16.62
C LEU A 186 6.02 6.36 -16.95
N LEU A 187 5.72 5.16 -16.43
CA LEU A 187 4.38 4.55 -16.59
C LEU A 187 3.30 5.38 -15.87
N ALA A 188 3.59 5.85 -14.66
CA ALA A 188 2.67 6.69 -13.89
C ALA A 188 2.39 8.02 -14.60
N ALA A 189 3.42 8.66 -15.17
CA ALA A 189 3.26 9.88 -15.95
C ALA A 189 2.36 9.68 -17.17
N LYS A 190 2.49 8.56 -17.90
CA LYS A 190 1.61 8.22 -19.03
C LYS A 190 0.15 8.04 -18.63
N ALA A 191 -0.10 7.56 -17.42
CA ALA A 191 -1.45 7.29 -16.91
C ALA A 191 -2.02 8.41 -16.04
N HIS A 192 -1.29 9.53 -15.88
CA HIS A 192 -1.61 10.57 -14.90
C HIS A 192 -1.86 10.00 -13.49
N ALA A 193 -1.07 8.99 -13.12
CA ALA A 193 -1.18 8.26 -11.86
C ALA A 193 -0.18 8.78 -10.83
N ILE A 194 -0.54 8.67 -9.55
CA ILE A 194 0.40 8.85 -8.43
C ILE A 194 1.18 7.55 -8.19
N VAL A 195 2.29 7.62 -7.45
CA VAL A 195 3.13 6.45 -7.17
C VAL A 195 3.25 6.22 -5.67
N PHE A 196 3.20 4.96 -5.25
CA PHE A 196 3.64 4.54 -3.92
C PHE A 196 4.91 3.74 -4.06
N LEU A 197 5.93 4.09 -3.28
CA LEU A 197 7.11 3.25 -3.12
C LEU A 197 6.92 2.41 -1.87
N ASP A 198 6.87 1.09 -2.03
CA ASP A 198 6.64 0.16 -0.93
C ASP A 198 7.93 -0.43 -0.39
N VAL A 199 7.97 -0.62 0.93
CA VAL A 199 9.16 -1.03 1.67
C VAL A 199 8.90 -2.24 2.57
N GLN A 200 9.49 -3.35 2.16
CA GLN A 200 9.58 -4.60 2.91
C GLN A 200 10.98 -4.71 3.52
N VAL A 201 11.10 -4.41 4.82
CA VAL A 201 12.42 -4.17 5.45
C VAL A 201 13.26 -5.44 5.68
N GLY A 202 12.64 -6.63 5.75
CA GLY A 202 13.34 -7.86 6.13
C GLY A 202 13.92 -7.76 7.55
N LEU A 203 15.25 -7.88 7.67
CA LEU A 203 16.02 -7.64 8.90
C LEU A 203 16.66 -6.23 8.97
N SER A 204 16.31 -5.36 8.04
CA SER A 204 16.63 -3.93 8.09
C SER A 204 15.62 -3.17 8.96
N THR A 205 15.70 -1.84 8.94
CA THR A 205 14.82 -0.94 9.69
C THR A 205 14.34 0.20 8.78
N LEU A 206 13.17 0.77 9.07
CA LEU A 206 12.66 1.93 8.35
C LEU A 206 13.68 3.10 8.35
N PRO A 207 14.36 3.43 9.47
CA PRO A 207 15.43 4.43 9.46
C PRO A 207 16.60 4.17 8.50
N SER A 208 16.87 2.90 8.17
CA SER A 208 17.95 2.54 7.25
C SER A 208 17.51 2.55 5.78
N GLU A 209 16.20 2.38 5.52
CA GLU A 209 15.68 2.23 4.15
C GLU A 209 15.05 3.52 3.61
N LEU A 210 14.28 4.26 4.42
CA LEU A 210 13.57 5.45 3.95
C LEU A 210 14.49 6.57 3.41
N PRO A 211 15.64 6.90 4.06
CA PRO A 211 16.53 7.95 3.54
C PRO A 211 17.05 7.70 2.13
N LEU A 212 17.13 6.44 1.70
CA LEU A 212 17.62 6.08 0.36
C LEU A 212 16.58 6.37 -0.73
N LEU A 213 15.31 6.50 -0.36
CA LEU A 213 14.21 6.86 -1.24
C LEU A 213 13.87 8.37 -1.16
N ALA A 214 14.60 9.15 -0.36
CA ALA A 214 14.29 10.55 -0.08
C ALA A 214 14.15 11.40 -1.35
N LYS A 215 15.03 11.22 -2.34
CA LYS A 215 14.97 11.95 -3.62
C LYS A 215 13.67 11.74 -4.39
N TYR A 216 13.05 10.57 -4.26
CA TYR A 216 11.77 10.27 -4.88
C TYR A 216 10.62 10.81 -4.02
N LEU A 217 10.65 10.54 -2.72
CA LEU A 217 9.59 10.96 -1.78
C LEU A 217 9.51 12.49 -1.63
N ALA A 218 10.57 13.23 -2.01
CA ALA A 218 10.58 14.67 -2.12
C ALA A 218 9.75 15.22 -3.32
N ARG A 219 9.22 14.36 -4.20
CA ARG A 219 8.28 14.77 -5.26
C ARG A 219 6.83 14.75 -4.76
N PRO A 220 5.95 15.68 -5.15
CA PRO A 220 4.58 15.76 -4.63
C PRO A 220 3.72 14.53 -4.96
N ASP A 221 3.94 13.90 -6.11
CA ASP A 221 3.18 12.77 -6.69
C ASP A 221 3.60 11.38 -6.16
N ILE A 222 4.58 11.32 -5.26
CA ILE A 222 5.11 10.07 -4.71
C ILE A 222 4.79 9.94 -3.21
N HIS A 223 4.25 8.78 -2.85
CA HIS A 223 3.79 8.39 -1.52
C HIS A 223 4.50 7.10 -1.06
N LEU A 224 4.20 6.64 0.17
CA LEU A 224 4.92 5.54 0.81
C LEU A 224 3.99 4.41 1.21
N GLY A 225 4.39 3.17 0.92
CA GLY A 225 3.84 1.94 1.49
C GLY A 225 4.85 1.29 2.43
N ILE A 226 4.38 0.66 3.50
CA ILE A 226 5.20 -0.18 4.38
C ILE A 226 4.47 -1.48 4.72
N ASP A 227 5.20 -2.58 4.68
CA ASP A 227 4.68 -3.94 4.87
C ASP A 227 5.16 -4.52 6.22
N PRO A 228 4.34 -4.47 7.29
CA PRO A 228 4.74 -4.96 8.61
C PRO A 228 5.04 -6.46 8.65
N GLU A 229 4.39 -7.28 7.82
CA GLU A 229 4.59 -8.72 7.73
C GLU A 229 6.03 -9.11 7.37
N TYR A 230 6.80 -8.17 6.78
CA TYR A 230 8.19 -8.37 6.44
C TYR A 230 9.17 -7.70 7.42
N SER A 231 8.68 -7.13 8.52
CA SER A 231 9.50 -6.61 9.61
C SER A 231 9.80 -7.71 10.63
N MET A 232 10.90 -8.42 10.41
CA MET A 232 11.22 -9.68 11.10
C MET A 232 11.96 -9.42 12.42
N LYS A 233 11.22 -8.91 13.43
CA LYS A 233 11.77 -8.61 14.77
C LYS A 233 12.41 -9.82 15.47
N ASN A 234 11.99 -11.04 15.10
CA ASN A 234 12.51 -12.30 15.64
C ASN A 234 13.84 -12.78 15.02
N GLN A 235 14.45 -11.98 14.13
CA GLN A 235 15.70 -12.31 13.43
C GLN A 235 15.63 -13.56 12.54
N ARG A 236 14.42 -14.03 12.21
CA ARG A 236 14.23 -15.14 11.26
C ARG A 236 14.09 -14.61 9.83
N PRO A 237 14.39 -15.42 8.81
CA PRO A 237 14.17 -15.04 7.42
C PRO A 237 12.70 -14.63 7.18
N PRO A 238 12.45 -13.62 6.31
CA PRO A 238 11.11 -13.31 5.80
C PRO A 238 10.36 -14.56 5.31
N CYS A 239 9.03 -14.51 5.36
CA CYS A 239 8.14 -15.62 5.02
C CYS A 239 8.22 -16.86 5.95
N SER A 240 9.08 -16.88 6.96
CA SER A 240 9.09 -17.96 7.98
C SER A 240 8.05 -17.77 9.09
N SER A 241 7.60 -16.53 9.28
CA SER A 241 6.53 -16.10 10.18
C SER A 241 6.02 -14.73 9.71
N ILE A 242 4.87 -14.29 10.21
CA ILE A 242 4.39 -12.92 9.97
C ILE A 242 5.16 -11.96 10.89
N GLY A 243 5.78 -10.95 10.29
CA GLY A 243 6.48 -9.85 10.98
C GLY A 243 5.53 -8.85 11.65
N THR A 244 6.11 -7.78 12.19
CA THR A 244 5.33 -6.74 12.86
C THR A 244 6.02 -5.37 12.84
N PHE A 245 5.21 -4.31 12.83
CA PHE A 245 5.63 -2.97 13.21
C PHE A 245 4.90 -2.53 14.48
N ASP A 246 5.63 -1.87 15.36
CA ASP A 246 5.03 -1.15 16.47
C ASP A 246 4.58 0.25 16.04
N ALA A 247 3.67 0.87 16.79
CA ALA A 247 3.39 2.29 16.66
C ALA A 247 4.67 3.15 16.67
N ALA A 248 5.72 2.77 17.41
CA ALA A 248 7.02 3.46 17.35
C ALA A 248 7.67 3.43 15.95
N ASP A 249 7.62 2.31 15.23
CA ASP A 249 8.14 2.19 13.87
C ASP A 249 7.32 3.07 12.89
N ILE A 250 5.99 3.06 13.04
CA ILE A 250 5.07 3.86 12.23
C ILE A 250 5.26 5.36 12.53
N ASN A 251 5.39 5.74 13.80
CA ASN A 251 5.62 7.12 14.24
C ASN A 251 6.97 7.68 13.77
N TYR A 252 8.01 6.84 13.70
CA TYR A 252 9.25 7.22 13.05
C TYR A 252 8.99 7.60 11.59
N THR A 253 8.25 6.78 10.87
CA THR A 253 7.93 7.00 9.45
C THR A 253 7.10 8.28 9.26
N ILE A 254 6.08 8.49 10.09
CA ILE A 254 5.26 9.71 10.07
C ILE A 254 6.12 10.94 10.36
N SER A 255 7.00 10.89 11.36
CA SER A 255 7.88 12.02 11.71
C SER A 255 8.89 12.34 10.60
N TRP A 256 9.41 11.30 9.95
CA TRP A 256 10.34 11.43 8.83
C TRP A 256 9.65 12.04 7.59
N LEU A 257 8.46 11.54 7.22
CA LEU A 257 7.64 12.12 6.15
C LEU A 257 7.20 13.55 6.47
N THR A 258 6.82 13.84 7.72
CA THR A 258 6.48 15.20 8.19
C THR A 258 7.64 16.16 7.97
N THR A 259 8.85 15.75 8.33
CA THR A 259 10.06 16.54 8.11
C THR A 259 10.29 16.79 6.62
N LEU A 260 10.15 15.75 5.79
CA LEU A 260 10.28 15.86 4.33
C LEU A 260 9.26 16.82 3.72
N VAL A 261 7.99 16.72 4.13
CA VAL A 261 6.90 17.59 3.69
C VAL A 261 7.19 19.05 4.01
N ARG A 262 7.62 19.34 5.25
CA ARG A 262 7.96 20.71 5.68
C ARG A 262 9.18 21.26 4.95
N GLN A 263 10.24 20.47 4.81
CA GLN A 263 11.49 20.90 4.17
C GLN A 263 11.30 21.23 2.68
N HIS A 264 10.47 20.47 1.99
CA HIS A 264 10.25 20.61 0.54
C HIS A 264 8.93 21.31 0.19
N HIS A 265 8.19 21.83 1.17
CA HIS A 265 6.89 22.49 1.00
C HIS A 265 5.89 21.66 0.19
N LEU A 266 5.82 20.36 0.50
CA LEU A 266 5.00 19.40 -0.25
C LEU A 266 3.54 19.40 0.22
N PRO A 267 2.60 18.94 -0.63
CA PRO A 267 1.31 18.49 -0.14
C PRO A 267 1.47 17.27 0.81
N PRO A 268 0.46 16.99 1.66
CA PRO A 268 0.50 15.85 2.56
C PRO A 268 0.78 14.52 1.88
N LYS A 269 1.61 13.69 2.51
CA LYS A 269 1.92 12.34 2.02
C LYS A 269 0.87 11.35 2.47
N ILE A 270 0.51 10.41 1.61
CA ILE A 270 -0.20 9.20 2.04
C ILE A 270 0.84 8.19 2.51
N LEU A 271 0.63 7.64 3.71
CA LEU A 271 1.35 6.49 4.23
C LEU A 271 0.38 5.31 4.28
N VAL A 272 0.61 4.31 3.43
CA VAL A 272 -0.13 3.04 3.48
C VAL A 272 0.61 2.06 4.39
N VAL A 273 -0.08 1.52 5.38
CA VAL A 273 0.43 0.48 6.27
C VAL A 273 -0.42 -0.78 6.06
N HIS A 274 0.21 -1.84 5.59
CA HIS A 274 -0.47 -3.09 5.24
C HIS A 274 -0.83 -3.90 6.49
N ARG A 275 -2.02 -4.51 6.54
CA ARG A 275 -2.46 -5.33 7.67
C ARG A 275 -3.50 -6.38 7.25
N PHE A 276 -3.26 -7.63 7.63
CA PHE A 276 -4.23 -8.72 7.48
C PHE A 276 -4.37 -9.63 8.71
N THR A 277 -3.49 -9.47 9.71
CA THR A 277 -3.66 -10.04 11.04
C THR A 277 -3.52 -8.96 12.10
N GLN A 278 -4.11 -9.19 13.28
CA GLN A 278 -4.05 -8.22 14.38
C GLN A 278 -2.61 -7.88 14.78
N GLY A 279 -1.73 -8.88 14.88
CA GLY A 279 -0.37 -8.73 15.40
C GLY A 279 0.61 -7.99 14.48
N MET A 280 0.23 -7.67 13.24
CA MET A 280 1.07 -6.94 12.30
C MET A 280 1.32 -5.49 12.72
N ILE A 281 0.38 -4.88 13.46
CA ILE A 281 0.51 -3.53 14.00
C ILE A 281 0.28 -3.60 15.50
N THR A 282 1.33 -3.43 16.30
CA THR A 282 1.19 -3.35 17.77
C THR A 282 1.00 -1.91 18.22
N ASN A 283 0.27 -1.75 19.33
CA ASN A 283 0.05 -0.45 19.98
C ASN A 283 -0.55 0.63 19.07
N TYR A 284 -1.41 0.25 18.10
CA TYR A 284 -1.96 1.17 17.09
C TYR A 284 -2.56 2.48 17.62
N LYS A 285 -3.11 2.47 18.86
CA LYS A 285 -3.64 3.67 19.53
C LYS A 285 -2.60 4.75 19.81
N ASN A 286 -1.32 4.39 19.79
CA ASN A 286 -0.19 5.29 20.00
C ASN A 286 0.35 5.85 18.67
N ILE A 287 -0.25 5.53 17.52
CA ILE A 287 0.11 6.12 16.23
C ILE A 287 -0.29 7.60 16.23
N LEU A 288 0.67 8.47 15.97
CA LEU A 288 0.54 9.92 16.01
C LEU A 288 0.14 10.44 14.63
N LEU A 289 -1.00 11.12 14.53
CA LEU A 289 -1.47 11.72 13.29
C LEU A 289 -0.98 13.18 13.18
N THR A 290 -0.63 13.60 11.97
CA THR A 290 -0.12 14.95 11.69
C THR A 290 -0.82 15.53 10.46
N PRO A 291 -0.93 16.86 10.32
CA PRO A 291 -1.46 17.48 9.10
C PRO A 291 -0.69 17.12 7.81
N GLU A 292 0.58 16.76 7.94
CA GLU A 292 1.50 16.45 6.84
C GLU A 292 1.36 15.02 6.30
N VAL A 293 0.77 14.09 7.06
CA VAL A 293 0.71 12.66 6.69
C VAL A 293 -0.69 12.10 6.90
N GLN A 294 -1.22 11.52 5.82
CA GLN A 294 -2.51 10.83 5.78
C GLN A 294 -2.25 9.32 5.88
N VAL A 295 -2.63 8.72 7.01
CA VAL A 295 -2.35 7.31 7.31
C VAL A 295 -3.52 6.42 6.87
N VAL A 296 -3.24 5.46 6.00
CA VAL A 296 -4.17 4.43 5.55
C VAL A 296 -3.74 3.11 6.16
N ILE A 297 -4.64 2.46 6.92
CA ILE A 297 -4.43 1.05 7.24
C ILE A 297 -5.15 0.18 6.22
N ASN A 298 -4.38 -0.52 5.40
CA ASN A 298 -4.86 -1.25 4.24
C ASN A 298 -5.10 -2.73 4.59
N MET A 299 -6.32 -3.21 4.35
CA MET A 299 -6.63 -4.64 4.46
C MET A 299 -5.90 -5.41 3.36
N ASP A 300 -4.86 -6.16 3.72
CA ASP A 300 -3.96 -6.88 2.78
C ASP A 300 -4.11 -8.41 2.88
N GLY A 301 -5.31 -8.88 3.21
CA GLY A 301 -5.58 -10.32 3.35
C GLY A 301 -6.32 -10.85 2.14
N PHE A 302 -5.90 -11.99 1.61
CA PHE A 302 -6.63 -12.69 0.55
C PHE A 302 -7.60 -13.73 1.11
N GLY A 303 -8.59 -14.09 0.29
CA GLY A 303 -9.51 -15.18 0.58
C GLY A 303 -10.92 -14.88 0.10
N ASP A 304 -11.86 -15.75 0.47
CA ASP A 304 -13.26 -15.55 0.16
C ASP A 304 -13.82 -14.25 0.77
N VAL A 305 -14.94 -13.80 0.21
CA VAL A 305 -15.62 -12.55 0.59
C VAL A 305 -15.89 -12.46 2.09
N ALA A 306 -16.31 -13.57 2.72
CA ALA A 306 -16.63 -13.59 4.14
C ALA A 306 -15.39 -13.34 4.99
N ARG A 307 -14.30 -14.06 4.72
CA ARG A 307 -13.02 -13.89 5.42
C ARG A 307 -12.47 -12.48 5.28
N LYS A 308 -12.61 -11.87 4.10
CA LYS A 308 -12.12 -10.51 3.89
C LYS A 308 -12.95 -9.46 4.64
N LYS A 309 -14.28 -9.61 4.64
CA LYS A 309 -15.18 -8.78 5.45
C LYS A 309 -14.87 -8.92 6.94
N ASP A 310 -14.68 -10.14 7.42
CA ASP A 310 -14.35 -10.43 8.82
C ASP A 310 -13.01 -9.81 9.23
N SER A 311 -11.97 -10.00 8.40
CA SER A 311 -10.64 -9.45 8.68
C SER A 311 -10.63 -7.92 8.62
N TYR A 312 -11.39 -7.34 7.69
CA TYR A 312 -11.60 -5.89 7.64
C TYR A 312 -12.29 -5.37 8.90
N GLN A 313 -13.39 -6.01 9.32
CA GLN A 313 -14.12 -5.62 10.51
C GLN A 313 -13.28 -5.74 11.77
N CYS A 314 -12.61 -6.88 11.97
CA CYS A 314 -11.84 -7.16 13.19
C CYS A 314 -10.57 -6.32 13.27
N TRP A 315 -9.79 -6.29 12.19
CA TRP A 315 -8.44 -5.76 12.23
C TRP A 315 -8.37 -4.33 11.73
N ILE A 316 -9.17 -3.92 10.75
CA ILE A 316 -9.06 -2.58 10.16
C ILE A 316 -10.03 -1.60 10.84
N SER A 317 -11.33 -1.90 10.76
CA SER A 317 -12.38 -1.08 11.37
C SER A 317 -12.37 -1.16 12.91
N GLY A 318 -12.07 -2.35 13.44
CA GLY A 318 -12.01 -2.62 14.87
C GLY A 318 -10.89 -1.88 15.61
N GLU A 319 -9.80 -1.56 14.89
CA GLU A 319 -8.60 -0.87 15.36
C GLU A 319 -8.32 0.39 14.52
N PRO A 320 -9.11 1.46 14.75
CA PRO A 320 -9.09 2.67 13.92
C PRO A 320 -7.78 3.44 14.06
N VAL A 321 -7.31 4.01 12.94
CA VAL A 321 -6.15 4.93 12.89
C VAL A 321 -6.51 6.25 12.23
N GLN A 322 -6.75 6.32 10.91
CA GLN A 322 -7.23 7.54 10.27
C GLN A 322 -8.10 7.25 9.05
N PHE A 323 -7.55 6.55 8.05
CA PHE A 323 -8.28 6.08 6.88
C PHE A 323 -8.11 4.58 6.70
N THR A 324 -9.00 3.97 5.93
CA THR A 324 -8.96 2.54 5.63
C THR A 324 -8.70 2.28 4.16
N GLY A 325 -7.97 1.20 3.90
CA GLY A 325 -7.75 0.66 2.57
C GLY A 325 -8.25 -0.77 2.44
N PHE A 326 -8.42 -1.24 1.21
CA PHE A 326 -8.83 -2.60 0.92
C PHE A 326 -8.14 -3.11 -0.34
N LYS A 327 -7.43 -4.23 -0.20
CA LYS A 327 -6.76 -4.90 -1.31
C LYS A 327 -7.64 -5.99 -1.90
N LEU A 328 -7.60 -6.17 -3.21
CA LEU A 328 -8.31 -7.16 -4.00
C LEU A 328 -7.29 -8.01 -4.76
N PHE A 329 -7.35 -9.33 -4.64
CA PHE A 329 -6.41 -10.24 -5.28
C PHE A 329 -7.11 -10.96 -6.42
N TYR A 330 -6.77 -10.62 -7.67
CA TYR A 330 -7.46 -11.14 -8.86
C TYR A 330 -7.50 -12.67 -8.91
N LYS A 331 -6.42 -13.32 -8.45
CA LYS A 331 -6.29 -14.79 -8.46
C LYS A 331 -6.67 -15.41 -7.11
N ASN A 332 -6.17 -14.86 -6.01
CA ASN A 332 -6.26 -15.51 -4.70
C ASN A 332 -7.66 -15.44 -4.08
N ASP A 333 -8.41 -14.35 -4.32
CA ASP A 333 -9.74 -14.20 -3.74
C ASP A 333 -10.77 -15.15 -4.37
N VAL A 334 -10.54 -15.56 -5.62
CA VAL A 334 -11.44 -16.46 -6.38
C VAL A 334 -10.97 -17.92 -6.41
N ALA A 335 -9.78 -18.21 -5.85
CA ALA A 335 -9.14 -19.52 -5.96
C ALA A 335 -10.00 -20.68 -5.42
N ASN A 336 -10.88 -20.42 -4.45
CA ASN A 336 -11.76 -21.41 -3.84
C ASN A 336 -13.20 -21.38 -4.40
N GLY A 337 -13.38 -20.86 -5.63
CA GLY A 337 -14.69 -20.83 -6.31
C GLY A 337 -15.60 -19.65 -5.91
N GLY A 338 -15.07 -18.68 -5.15
CA GLY A 338 -15.76 -17.42 -4.86
C GLY A 338 -15.65 -16.41 -5.99
N HIS A 339 -16.07 -15.17 -5.73
CA HIS A 339 -15.92 -14.04 -6.65
C HIS A 339 -15.03 -12.95 -6.06
N LEU A 340 -14.41 -12.17 -6.94
CA LEU A 340 -13.71 -10.95 -6.55
C LEU A 340 -14.77 -9.92 -6.15
N MET A 341 -14.67 -9.38 -4.92
CA MET A 341 -15.61 -8.38 -4.44
C MET A 341 -15.69 -7.19 -5.41
N GLN A 342 -16.90 -6.84 -5.80
CA GLN A 342 -17.17 -5.69 -6.67
C GLN A 342 -17.11 -4.37 -5.87
N PRO A 343 -16.92 -3.21 -6.53
CA PRO A 343 -16.86 -1.91 -5.86
C PRO A 343 -18.03 -1.67 -4.89
N ALA A 344 -19.27 -2.01 -5.28
CA ALA A 344 -20.44 -1.87 -4.40
C ALA A 344 -20.34 -2.70 -3.11
N GLU A 345 -19.74 -3.90 -3.16
CA GLU A 345 -19.56 -4.75 -1.99
C GLU A 345 -18.47 -4.21 -1.05
N VAL A 346 -17.42 -3.62 -1.62
CA VAL A 346 -16.34 -2.98 -0.85
C VAL A 346 -16.83 -1.66 -0.25
N LEU A 347 -17.62 -0.88 -0.99
CA LEU A 347 -18.27 0.34 -0.50
C LEU A 347 -19.30 0.06 0.60
N ALA A 348 -19.81 -1.16 0.73
CA ALA A 348 -20.70 -1.54 1.82
C ALA A 348 -19.96 -1.79 3.16
N LEU A 349 -18.62 -1.83 3.15
CA LEU A 349 -17.82 -1.94 4.37
C LEU A 349 -17.93 -0.67 5.23
N TYR A 350 -17.72 -0.81 6.54
CA TYR A 350 -17.74 0.30 7.49
C TYR A 350 -16.40 0.45 8.22
N PRO A 351 -15.70 1.60 8.14
CA PRO A 351 -15.94 2.69 7.18
C PRO A 351 -15.71 2.22 5.74
N GLN A 352 -16.09 3.03 4.75
CA GLN A 352 -15.81 2.78 3.34
C GLN A 352 -14.30 2.97 3.08
N PRO A 353 -13.62 1.98 2.47
CA PRO A 353 -12.23 2.15 2.07
C PRO A 353 -12.05 3.28 1.05
N VAL A 354 -11.07 4.15 1.31
CA VAL A 354 -10.72 5.29 0.44
C VAL A 354 -9.46 5.02 -0.40
N TYR A 355 -8.73 3.96 -0.05
CA TYR A 355 -7.60 3.44 -0.81
C TYR A 355 -7.90 2.01 -1.24
N ILE A 356 -7.95 1.77 -2.55
CA ILE A 356 -8.20 0.46 -3.14
C ILE A 356 -6.94 0.00 -3.83
N GLN A 357 -6.56 -1.26 -3.61
CA GLN A 357 -5.38 -1.83 -4.22
C GLN A 357 -5.72 -3.15 -4.90
N TYR A 358 -5.22 -3.37 -6.11
CA TYR A 358 -5.36 -4.62 -6.83
C TYR A 358 -4.01 -5.31 -6.94
N GLN A 359 -4.00 -6.64 -6.75
CA GLN A 359 -2.84 -7.49 -6.89
C GLN A 359 -3.11 -8.71 -7.78
#